data_AF-A0A958RNC9-F1
#
_entry.id   AF-A0A958RNC9-F1
#
_cell.length_a   1.000
_cell.length_b   1.000
_cell.length_c   1.000
_cell.angle_alpha   90.00
_cell.angle_beta   90.00
_cell.angle_gamma   90.00
#
_symmetry.space_group_name_H-M   'P 1'
#
loop_
_entity.id
_entity.type
_entity.pdbx_description
1 polymer ?
#
loop_
_entity_poly.entity_id
_entity_poly.type
_entity_poly.pdbx_seq_one_letter_code
_entity_poly.pdbx_strand_id
1 'polypeptide(L)'
;MLSRKKQTTLIFLGVAFGTAIYVIIAGMQLGMRNYISEQLLNNTAHVLIKGSERDIEENELRERLYPADRFIKWIVAPSGKRDESRLENPHGWFERLDQEPHVLAYAPRLSINAIIARGSLRTNVGLTGILPE
;
A
#
# COMPACT_ATOMS: atom_id res chain seq x y z
N MET A 1 -46.54 17.55 28.43
CA MET A 1 -45.24 16.83 28.45
C MET A 1 -44.91 16.16 29.80
N LEU A 2 -45.52 16.54 30.94
CA LEU A 2 -45.25 15.96 32.27
C LEU A 2 -46.08 14.71 32.66
N SER A 3 -46.97 14.20 31.80
CA SER A 3 -47.90 13.12 32.18
C SER A 3 -47.27 11.70 32.16
N ARG A 4 -46.26 11.44 31.31
CA ARG A 4 -45.59 10.14 31.20
C ARG A 4 -44.07 10.24 31.45
N LYS A 5 -43.71 10.70 32.66
CA LYS A 5 -42.30 10.96 33.06
C LYS A 5 -41.36 9.79 32.74
N LYS A 6 -41.76 8.54 33.05
CA LYS A 6 -40.93 7.34 32.78
C LYS A 6 -40.64 7.11 31.29
N GLN A 7 -41.61 7.36 30.43
CA GLN A 7 -41.47 7.17 28.98
C GLN A 7 -40.58 8.27 28.37
N THR A 8 -40.76 9.52 28.78
CA THR A 8 -39.93 10.63 28.32
C THR A 8 -38.48 10.47 28.77
N THR A 9 -38.23 10.04 30.02
CA THR A 9 -36.86 9.76 30.49
C THR A 9 -36.22 8.62 29.71
N LEU A 10 -36.96 7.55 29.40
CA LEU A 10 -36.42 6.42 28.64
C LEU A 10 -36.05 6.82 27.20
N ILE A 11 -36.91 7.60 26.52
CA ILE A 11 -36.63 8.12 25.18
C ILE A 11 -35.43 9.07 25.21
N PHE A 12 -35.40 9.98 26.19
CA PHE A 12 -34.29 10.92 26.35
C PHE A 12 -32.96 10.19 26.58
N LEU A 13 -32.95 9.16 27.42
CA LEU A 13 -31.76 8.36 27.69
C LEU A 13 -31.28 7.64 26.43
N GLY A 14 -32.19 7.06 25.66
CA GLY A 14 -31.85 6.42 24.38
C GLY A 14 -31.22 7.38 23.38
N VAL A 15 -31.80 8.57 23.20
CA VAL A 15 -31.24 9.60 22.30
C VAL A 15 -29.89 10.10 22.82
N ALA A 16 -29.75 10.37 24.13
CA ALA A 16 -28.51 10.84 24.72
C ALA A 16 -27.36 9.82 24.60
N PHE A 17 -27.64 8.53 24.82
CA PHE A 17 -26.64 7.48 24.61
C PHE A 17 -26.28 7.31 23.13
N GLY A 18 -27.27 7.36 22.24
CA GLY A 18 -27.04 7.24 20.79
C GLY A 18 -26.16 8.37 20.26
N THR A 19 -26.43 9.61 20.67
CA THR A 19 -25.61 10.76 20.26
C THR A 19 -24.22 10.73 20.91
N ALA A 20 -24.10 10.30 22.17
CA ALA A 20 -22.80 10.15 22.83
C ALA A 20 -21.90 9.12 22.11
N ILE A 21 -22.43 7.94 21.78
CA ILE A 21 -21.70 6.90 21.03
C ILE A 21 -21.30 7.43 19.66
N TYR A 22 -22.22 8.12 18.96
CA TYR A 22 -21.92 8.71 17.66
C TYR A 22 -20.76 9.71 17.74
N VAL A 23 -20.77 10.61 18.73
CA VAL A 23 -19.69 11.59 18.92
C VAL A 23 -18.36 10.91 19.23
N ILE A 24 -18.34 9.85 20.04
CA ILE A 24 -17.13 9.07 20.33
C ILE A 24 -16.56 8.45 19.05
N ILE A 25 -17.39 7.79 18.25
CA ILE A 25 -16.94 7.14 17.01
C ILE A 25 -16.46 8.19 16.00
N ALA A 26 -17.20 9.29 15.84
CA ALA A 26 -16.81 10.39 14.95
C ALA A 26 -15.48 11.03 15.38
N GLY A 27 -15.27 11.23 16.69
CA GLY A 27 -14.01 11.72 17.25
C GLY A 27 -12.85 10.76 17.01
N MET A 28 -13.07 9.46 17.21
CA MET A 28 -12.07 8.42 16.93
C MET A 28 -11.70 8.39 15.44
N GLN A 29 -12.69 8.42 14.55
CA GLN A 29 -12.46 8.45 13.10
C GLN A 29 -11.67 9.69 12.67
N LEU A 30 -11.98 10.85 13.24
CA LEU A 30 -11.24 12.08 13.00
C LEU A 30 -9.78 11.98 13.48
N GLY A 31 -9.57 11.46 14.69
CA GLY A 31 -8.23 11.23 15.24
C GLY A 31 -7.41 10.28 14.37
N MET A 32 -8.01 9.16 13.95
CA MET A 32 -7.37 8.20 13.05
C MET A 32 -7.00 8.83 11.71
N ARG A 33 -7.86 9.67 11.13
CA ARG A 33 -7.56 10.38 9.88
C ARG A 33 -6.37 11.34 10.04
N ASN A 34 -6.34 12.10 11.12
CA ASN A 34 -5.24 13.02 11.39
C ASN A 34 -3.93 12.25 11.61
N TYR A 35 -3.96 11.19 12.42
CA TYR A 35 -2.81 10.31 12.64
C TYR A 35 -2.27 9.72 11.33
N ILE A 36 -3.15 9.17 10.49
CA ILE A 36 -2.76 8.62 9.17
C ILE A 36 -2.18 9.73 8.28
N SER A 37 -2.80 10.92 8.27
CA SER A 37 -2.31 12.03 7.45
C SER A 37 -0.93 12.50 7.90
N GLU A 38 -0.68 12.64 9.20
CA GLU A 38 0.62 13.02 9.74
C GLU A 38 1.69 11.97 9.44
N GLN A 39 1.37 10.68 9.61
CA GLN A 39 2.28 9.58 9.27
C GLN A 39 2.59 9.53 7.76
N LEU A 40 1.60 9.76 6.90
CA LEU A 40 1.81 9.75 5.46
C LEU A 40 2.58 10.97 4.99
N LEU A 41 2.22 12.17 5.45
CA LEU A 41 2.87 13.42 5.00
C LEU A 41 4.31 13.52 5.48
N ASN A 42 4.61 13.07 6.70
CA ASN A 42 5.94 13.23 7.27
C ASN A 42 6.91 12.09 6.91
N ASN A 43 6.39 10.93 6.45
CA ASN A 43 7.20 9.72 6.26
C ASN A 43 7.12 9.12 4.84
N THR A 44 6.43 9.78 3.91
CA THR A 44 6.36 9.29 2.51
C THR A 44 7.28 10.11 1.62
N ALA A 45 8.21 9.41 0.96
CA ALA A 45 9.00 10.00 -0.12
C ALA A 45 8.05 10.55 -1.19
N HIS A 46 8.27 11.80 -1.62
CA HIS A 46 7.36 12.47 -2.56
C HIS A 46 7.28 11.76 -3.92
N VAL A 47 8.35 11.04 -4.30
CA VAL A 47 8.41 10.23 -5.51
C VAL A 47 9.03 8.86 -5.18
N LEU A 48 8.36 7.79 -5.61
CA LEU A 48 8.82 6.41 -5.45
C LEU A 48 9.06 5.81 -6.83
N ILE A 49 10.31 5.44 -7.11
CA ILE A 49 10.69 4.74 -8.35
C ILE A 49 10.70 3.24 -8.06
N LYS A 50 9.87 2.48 -8.76
CA LYS A 50 9.76 1.01 -8.64
C LYS A 50 9.94 0.35 -10.01
N GLY A 51 10.37 -0.91 -10.00
CA GLY A 51 10.46 -1.71 -11.22
C GLY A 51 9.08 -1.91 -11.85
N SER A 52 9.03 -2.00 -13.18
CA SER A 52 7.80 -2.34 -13.89
C SER A 52 7.36 -3.75 -13.51
N GLU A 53 6.11 -3.90 -13.05
CA GLU A 53 5.46 -5.21 -13.06
C GLU A 53 5.18 -5.55 -14.53
N ARG A 54 5.87 -6.55 -15.08
CA ARG A 54 5.59 -7.03 -16.44
C ARG A 54 4.53 -8.11 -16.36
N ASP A 55 3.33 -7.76 -16.79
CA ASP A 55 2.27 -8.73 -17.01
C ASP A 55 2.58 -9.56 -18.25
N ILE A 56 2.28 -10.85 -18.20
CA ILE A 56 2.38 -11.72 -19.38
C ILE A 56 1.23 -11.36 -20.31
N GLU A 57 1.55 -10.64 -21.38
CA GLU A 57 0.60 -10.36 -22.45
C GLU A 57 0.49 -11.54 -23.42
N GLU A 58 -0.73 -11.76 -23.92
CA GLU A 58 -1.07 -12.82 -24.88
C GLU A 58 -0.19 -12.76 -26.14
N ASN A 59 0.12 -11.55 -26.61
CA ASN A 59 0.93 -11.30 -27.80
C ASN A 59 2.40 -11.68 -27.59
N GLU A 60 3.00 -11.27 -26.47
CA GLU A 60 4.39 -11.63 -26.16
C GLU A 60 4.58 -13.14 -26.05
N LEU A 61 3.61 -13.84 -25.43
CA LEU A 61 3.69 -15.29 -25.28
C LEU A 61 3.46 -16.01 -26.60
N ARG A 62 2.56 -15.51 -27.44
CA ARG A 62 2.31 -16.02 -28.79
C ARG A 62 3.57 -15.98 -29.64
N GLU A 63 4.26 -14.84 -29.66
CA GLU A 63 5.50 -14.64 -30.44
C GLU A 63 6.66 -15.50 -29.94
N ARG A 64 6.71 -15.80 -28.63
CA ARG A 64 7.77 -16.62 -28.04
C ARG A 64 7.57 -18.12 -28.20
N LEU A 65 6.32 -18.60 -28.19
CA LEU A 65 6.01 -20.02 -28.22
C LEU A 65 5.68 -20.55 -29.62
N TYR A 66 5.23 -19.68 -30.53
CA TYR A 66 4.79 -20.09 -31.86
C TYR A 66 5.43 -19.21 -32.95
N PRO A 67 5.76 -19.78 -34.12
CA PRO A 67 6.25 -18.99 -35.23
C PRO A 67 5.16 -18.02 -35.74
N ALA A 68 5.60 -16.87 -36.27
CA ALA A 68 4.75 -15.72 -36.61
C ALA A 68 3.70 -16.00 -37.71
N ASP A 69 3.79 -17.15 -38.38
CA ASP A 69 2.94 -17.57 -39.49
C ASP A 69 1.65 -18.28 -39.05
N ARG A 70 1.46 -18.54 -37.74
CA ARG A 70 0.25 -19.19 -37.21
C ARG A 70 -0.66 -18.24 -36.45
N PHE A 71 -1.94 -18.22 -36.83
CA PHE A 71 -3.01 -17.63 -36.04
C PHE A 71 -3.34 -18.55 -34.86
N ILE A 72 -2.93 -18.14 -33.66
CA ILE A 72 -3.24 -18.80 -32.40
C ILE A 72 -4.43 -18.07 -31.78
N LYS A 73 -5.49 -18.81 -31.44
CA LYS A 73 -6.59 -18.29 -30.61
C LYS A 73 -6.57 -19.02 -29.28
N TRP A 74 -6.39 -18.27 -28.20
CA TRP A 74 -6.39 -18.84 -26.86
C TRP A 74 -7.82 -19.11 -26.40
N ILE A 75 -8.07 -20.32 -25.89
CA ILE A 75 -9.36 -20.66 -25.26
C ILE A 75 -9.45 -19.99 -23.88
N VAL A 76 -8.30 -19.90 -23.19
CA VAL A 76 -8.08 -19.09 -21.99
C VAL A 76 -6.75 -18.38 -22.22
N ALA A 77 -6.76 -17.05 -22.21
CA ALA A 77 -5.54 -16.27 -22.41
C ALA A 77 -4.55 -16.54 -21.27
N PRO A 78 -3.26 -16.78 -21.58
CA PRO A 78 -2.25 -16.95 -20.56
C PRO A 78 -2.07 -15.61 -19.86
N SER A 79 -2.42 -15.55 -18.58
CA SER A 79 -2.23 -14.39 -17.74
C SER A 79 -1.39 -14.78 -16.53
N GLY A 80 -0.47 -13.91 -16.16
CA GLY A 80 0.43 -14.14 -15.03
C GLY A 80 1.39 -12.98 -14.85
N LYS A 81 1.95 -12.86 -13.65
CA LYS A 81 3.05 -11.93 -13.38
C LYS A 81 4.36 -12.66 -13.64
N ARG A 82 5.18 -12.13 -14.54
CA ARG A 82 6.38 -12.82 -14.98
C ARG A 82 7.58 -12.61 -14.05
N ASP A 83 7.60 -11.47 -13.36
CA ASP A 83 8.72 -11.06 -12.53
C ASP A 83 8.26 -10.37 -11.23
N GLU A 84 9.12 -10.46 -10.23
CA GLU A 84 9.07 -9.62 -9.03
C GLU A 84 9.42 -8.17 -9.45
N SER A 85 8.70 -7.16 -8.95
CA SER A 85 8.84 -5.73 -9.32
C SER A 85 10.14 -5.09 -8.83
N ARG A 86 11.27 -5.68 -9.20
CA ARG A 86 12.61 -5.19 -8.90
C ARG A 86 13.02 -4.13 -9.92
N LEU A 87 13.59 -3.04 -9.42
CA LEU A 87 14.14 -1.99 -10.27
C LEU A 87 15.31 -2.55 -11.10
N GLU A 88 15.19 -2.48 -12.43
CA GLU A 88 16.27 -2.85 -13.34
C GLU A 88 17.32 -1.73 -13.38
N ASN A 89 18.60 -2.12 -13.46
CA ASN A 89 19.75 -1.21 -13.46
C ASN A 89 19.69 -0.08 -12.39
N PRO A 90 19.76 -0.42 -11.09
CA PRO A 90 19.72 0.60 -10.03
C PRO A 90 20.84 1.65 -10.15
N HIS A 91 22.01 1.24 -10.64
CA HIS A 91 23.17 2.12 -10.76
C HIS A 91 22.93 3.25 -11.77
N GLY A 92 22.36 2.95 -12.94
CA GLY A 92 22.02 3.99 -13.92
C GLY A 92 20.95 4.97 -13.42
N TRP A 93 20.07 4.53 -12.51
CA TRP A 93 19.15 5.45 -11.83
C TRP A 93 19.86 6.40 -10.88
N PHE A 94 20.86 5.92 -10.14
CA PHE A 94 21.66 6.77 -9.25
C PHE A 94 22.41 7.84 -10.03
N GLU A 95 23.12 7.45 -11.10
CA GLU A 95 23.82 8.40 -11.97
C GLU A 95 22.88 9.47 -12.56
N ARG A 96 21.67 9.06 -12.98
CA ARG A 96 20.68 9.99 -13.50
C ARG A 96 20.16 10.94 -12.42
N LEU A 97 19.87 10.44 -11.22
CA LEU A 97 19.36 11.26 -10.12
C LEU A 97 20.43 12.23 -9.58
N ASP A 98 21.70 11.84 -9.60
CA ASP A 98 22.83 12.72 -9.25
C ASP A 98 23.00 13.89 -10.24
N GLN A 99 22.62 13.70 -11.51
CA GLN A 99 22.76 14.71 -12.58
C GLN A 99 21.55 15.64 -12.71
N GLU A 100 20.44 15.36 -12.04
CA GLU A 100 19.19 16.12 -12.16
C GLU A 100 19.15 17.30 -11.16
N PRO A 101 19.18 18.57 -11.60
CA PRO A 101 19.27 19.73 -10.72
C PRO A 101 18.05 19.92 -9.79
N HIS A 102 16.94 19.26 -10.10
CA HIS A 102 15.69 19.37 -9.34
C HIS A 102 15.59 18.32 -8.21
N VAL A 103 16.55 17.39 -8.12
CA VAL A 103 16.59 16.37 -7.08
C VAL A 103 17.49 16.86 -5.94
N LEU A 104 16.90 17.17 -4.79
CA LEU A 104 17.65 17.64 -3.61
C LEU A 104 18.43 16.48 -2.94
N ALA A 105 17.78 15.31 -2.84
CA ALA A 105 18.35 14.10 -2.24
C ALA A 105 17.53 12.87 -2.69
N TYR A 106 18.17 11.71 -2.73
CA TYR A 106 17.49 10.42 -2.90
C TYR A 106 18.13 9.37 -1.99
N ALA A 107 17.35 8.36 -1.58
CA ALA A 107 17.82 7.26 -0.77
C ALA A 107 17.33 5.93 -1.35
N PRO A 108 18.23 4.98 -1.67
CA PRO A 108 17.81 3.65 -2.10
C PRO A 108 17.20 2.90 -0.91
N ARG A 109 16.05 2.27 -1.16
CA ARG A 109 15.32 1.50 -0.16
C ARG A 109 15.22 0.04 -0.60
N LEU A 110 15.64 -0.88 0.26
CA LEU A 110 15.44 -2.31 0.09
C LEU A 110 14.42 -2.79 1.11
N SER A 111 13.25 -3.26 0.66
CA SER A 111 12.20 -3.78 1.55
C SER A 111 11.99 -5.26 1.27
N ILE A 112 12.16 -6.11 2.28
CA ILE A 112 11.93 -7.55 2.20
C ILE A 112 11.04 -8.01 3.36
N ASN A 113 10.25 -9.05 3.14
CA ASN A 113 9.52 -9.72 4.23
C ASN A 113 10.38 -10.88 4.74
N ALA A 114 10.61 -10.94 6.05
CA ALA A 114 11.44 -11.95 6.69
C ALA A 114 10.76 -12.51 7.93
N ILE A 115 11.07 -13.76 8.26
CA ILE A 115 10.61 -14.38 9.50
C ILE A 115 11.74 -14.26 10.52
N ILE A 116 11.49 -13.55 11.61
CA ILE A 116 12.42 -13.50 12.75
C ILE A 116 11.99 -14.56 13.77
N ALA A 117 12.96 -15.34 14.23
CA ALA A 117 12.78 -16.31 15.30
C ALA A 117 13.65 -15.97 16.50
N ARG A 118 13.05 -15.95 17.70
CA ARG A 118 13.78 -15.86 18.97
C ARG A 118 13.24 -16.92 19.93
N GLY A 119 14.03 -17.96 20.17
CA GLY A 119 13.58 -19.13 20.92
C GLY A 119 12.43 -19.85 20.19
N SER A 120 11.30 -20.05 20.87
CA SER A 120 10.08 -20.64 20.30
C SER A 120 9.18 -19.65 19.56
N LEU A 121 9.43 -18.34 19.69
CA LEU A 121 8.61 -17.32 19.04
C LEU A 121 9.09 -17.11 17.60
N ARG A 122 8.16 -17.21 16.64
CA ARG A 122 8.39 -16.91 15.21
C ARG A 122 7.37 -15.87 14.77
N THR A 123 7.84 -14.79 14.15
CA THR A 123 6.96 -13.73 13.65
C THR A 123 7.42 -13.24 12.29
N ASN A 124 6.47 -12.89 11.44
CA ASN A 124 6.74 -12.28 10.13
C ASN A 124 6.94 -10.77 10.32
N VAL A 125 8.00 -10.22 9.74
CA VAL A 125 8.35 -8.81 9.81
C VAL A 125 8.70 -8.26 8.43
N GLY A 126 8.37 -7.00 8.19
CA GLY A 126 8.94 -6.24 7.08
C GLY A 126 10.28 -5.64 7.50
N LEU A 127 11.37 -6.05 6.85
CA LEU A 127 12.68 -5.45 7.02
C LEU A 127 12.88 -4.40 5.92
N THR A 128 13.25 -3.18 6.31
CA THR A 128 13.63 -2.12 5.38
C THR A 128 15.09 -1.73 5.64
N GLY A 129 15.96 -1.93 4.65
CA GLY A 129 17.31 -1.37 4.61
C GLY A 129 17.30 0.01 3.96
N ILE A 130 17.99 0.95 4.59
CA ILE A 130 18.27 2.30 4.08
C ILE A 130 19.78 2.53 4.15
N LEU A 131 20.33 3.28 3.20
CA LEU A 131 21.69 3.81 3.35
C LEU A 131 21.60 5.07 4.21
N PRO A 132 22.34 5.15 5.34
CA PRO A 132 22.49 6.40 6.07
C PRO A 132 23.31 7.38 5.22
N GLU A 133 22.86 8.63 5.16
CA GLU A 133 23.56 9.77 4.57
C GLU A 133 24.75 10.22 5.42
#